data_AF-A0A0G4PFY4-F1
#
_entry.id   AF-A0A0G4PFY4-F1
#
_cell.length_a   1.000
_cell.length_b   1.000
_cell.length_c   1.000
_cell.angle_alpha   90.00
_cell.angle_beta   90.00
_cell.angle_gamma   90.00
#
_symmetry.space_group_name_H-M   'P 1'
#
loop_
_entity.id
_entity.type
_entity.pdbx_description
1 polymer ?
#
loop_
_entity_poly.entity_id
_entity_poly.type
_entity_poly.pdbx_seq_one_letter_code
_entity_poly.pdbx_strand_id
1 'polypeptide(L)'
;MYFLALLLALSQIRCCWAIDTRILEVDLILPRNDTYPPSPIFPIIFAVQNPSLAKSFQPMITLQVEQVDGNFSTIDTFKLWESSNDTSSTRFLNWGTSKFDFEGNFRFTWDLSMDRCSLDKETDEVNFGRFSEFQSLYFTTKNGTSPADFVAATDDDTCDKALAQAINYADLSKLPATESTYGPSCLAEPTTLPKPTNPCNAKINSSAAASMSAAMTSIACARDRPGVTCPTPSSRSAASKAHLKMGGAWILVTASLLTYCLA
;
A
#
# COMPACT_ATOMS: atom_id res chain seq x y z
N MET A 1 -49.95 -20.75 6.50
CA MET A 1 -48.66 -20.51 7.21
C MET A 1 -47.47 -21.10 6.44
N TYR A 2 -47.36 -20.88 5.12
CA TYR A 2 -46.23 -21.38 4.30
C TYR A 2 -45.69 -20.34 3.31
N PHE A 3 -45.97 -19.05 3.53
CA PHE A 3 -45.50 -17.97 2.67
C PHE A 3 -44.52 -17.00 3.35
N LEU A 4 -44.29 -17.14 4.66
CA LEU A 4 -43.31 -16.30 5.39
C LEU A 4 -41.90 -16.90 5.45
N ALA A 5 -41.74 -18.18 5.11
CA ALA A 5 -40.44 -18.86 5.15
C ALA A 5 -39.57 -18.62 3.91
N LEU A 6 -40.14 -18.09 2.81
CA LEU A 6 -39.40 -17.86 1.56
C LEU A 6 -38.70 -16.49 1.49
N LEU A 7 -39.03 -15.56 2.39
CA LEU A 7 -38.48 -14.19 2.39
C LEU A 7 -37.24 -14.02 3.29
N LEU A 8 -36.82 -15.05 4.02
CA LEU A 8 -35.60 -15.04 4.86
C LEU A 8 -34.39 -15.75 4.24
N ALA A 9 -34.53 -16.29 3.02
CA ALA A 9 -33.44 -16.99 2.33
C ALA A 9 -32.68 -16.12 1.30
N LEU A 10 -33.01 -14.84 1.16
CA LEU A 10 -32.39 -13.93 0.17
C LEU A 10 -31.46 -12.87 0.78
N SER A 11 -31.18 -12.89 2.10
CA SER A 11 -30.41 -11.83 2.76
C SER A 11 -28.94 -12.16 3.09
N GLN A 12 -28.35 -13.18 2.50
CA GLN A 12 -26.92 -13.49 2.69
C GLN A 12 -26.27 -13.96 1.38
N ILE A 13 -26.52 -13.27 0.27
CA ILE A 13 -25.49 -13.23 -0.77
C ILE A 13 -24.46 -12.22 -0.27
N ARG A 14 -23.62 -12.64 0.69
CA ARG A 14 -22.27 -12.10 0.72
C ARG A 14 -21.69 -12.50 -0.61
N CYS A 15 -21.63 -11.59 -1.57
CA CYS A 15 -20.60 -11.68 -2.59
C CYS A 15 -19.30 -11.77 -1.81
N CYS A 16 -18.83 -12.99 -1.56
CA CYS A 16 -17.40 -13.21 -1.42
C CYS A 16 -16.86 -12.72 -2.75
N TRP A 17 -16.44 -11.45 -2.77
CA TRP A 17 -15.51 -10.98 -3.76
C TRP A 17 -14.33 -11.93 -3.65
N ALA A 18 -14.28 -12.90 -4.55
CA ALA A 18 -13.15 -13.79 -4.64
C ALA A 18 -11.94 -12.88 -4.88
N ILE A 19 -10.99 -12.90 -3.95
CA ILE A 19 -9.68 -12.29 -4.17
C ILE A 19 -9.14 -12.98 -5.41
N ASP A 20 -9.12 -12.29 -6.56
CA ASP A 20 -8.40 -12.81 -7.71
C ASP A 20 -6.92 -12.74 -7.35
N THR A 21 -6.35 -13.90 -7.04
CA THR A 21 -4.95 -14.06 -6.63
C THR A 21 -3.96 -13.68 -7.72
N ARG A 22 -4.47 -13.32 -8.91
CA ARG A 22 -3.69 -12.81 -10.05
C ARG A 22 -3.68 -11.29 -10.12
N ILE A 23 -4.42 -10.58 -9.29
CA ILE A 23 -4.44 -9.12 -9.32
C ILE A 23 -3.50 -8.57 -8.24
N LEU A 24 -2.49 -7.81 -8.63
CA LEU A 24 -1.79 -6.93 -7.70
C LEU A 24 -2.59 -5.64 -7.63
N GLU A 25 -3.10 -5.30 -6.46
CA GLU A 25 -3.85 -4.08 -6.22
C GLU A 25 -3.10 -3.18 -5.25
N VAL A 26 -3.14 -1.88 -5.51
CA VAL A 26 -2.54 -0.84 -4.69
C VAL A 26 -3.61 0.17 -4.33
N ASP A 27 -3.84 0.34 -3.03
CA ASP A 27 -4.83 1.26 -2.48
C ASP A 27 -4.15 2.39 -1.72
N LEU A 28 -4.44 3.63 -2.05
CA LEU A 28 -4.06 4.79 -1.25
C LEU A 28 -5.01 4.92 -0.06
N ILE A 29 -4.58 4.46 1.11
CA ILE A 29 -5.35 4.55 2.36
C ILE A 29 -5.30 5.98 2.91
N LEU A 30 -4.10 6.58 2.90
CA LEU A 30 -3.86 7.97 3.30
C LEU A 30 -2.75 8.63 2.44
N PRO A 31 -2.88 9.93 2.12
CA PRO A 31 -4.00 10.82 2.47
C PRO A 31 -5.28 10.53 1.67
N ARG A 32 -6.40 11.08 2.14
CA ARG A 32 -7.68 11.17 1.43
C ARG A 32 -7.97 12.63 1.08
N ASN A 33 -9.04 12.85 0.32
CA ASN A 33 -9.58 14.18 0.07
C ASN A 33 -10.28 14.76 1.32
N ASP A 34 -9.47 14.98 2.35
CA ASP A 34 -9.86 15.40 3.69
C ASP A 34 -8.89 16.47 4.22
N THR A 35 -9.20 16.98 5.42
CA THR A 35 -8.34 17.93 6.14
C THR A 35 -7.74 17.27 7.37
N TYR A 36 -6.43 17.46 7.56
CA TYR A 36 -5.65 16.91 8.66
C TYR A 36 -4.95 18.00 9.47
N PRO A 37 -4.54 17.76 10.71
CA PRO A 37 -3.70 18.71 11.41
C PRO A 37 -2.28 18.68 10.81
N PRO A 38 -1.58 19.82 10.75
CA PRO A 38 -0.14 19.82 10.53
C PRO A 38 0.55 18.86 11.50
N SER A 39 1.44 18.02 10.98
CA SER A 39 2.03 16.93 11.77
C SER A 39 3.55 16.79 11.54
N PRO A 40 4.36 16.64 12.61
CA PRO A 40 5.77 16.29 12.48
C PRO A 40 5.98 14.86 11.93
N ILE A 41 4.91 14.03 11.93
CA ILE A 41 4.86 12.69 11.33
C ILE A 41 3.52 12.55 10.61
N PHE A 42 3.42 13.14 9.44
CA PHE A 42 2.28 12.95 8.55
C PHE A 42 2.34 11.56 7.90
N PRO A 43 1.29 10.73 8.01
CA PRO A 43 1.28 9.38 7.46
C PRO A 43 0.92 9.37 5.97
N ILE A 44 1.73 8.69 5.17
CA ILE A 44 1.36 8.21 3.83
C ILE A 44 1.29 6.70 3.91
N ILE A 45 0.13 6.13 3.56
CA ILE A 45 -0.13 4.71 3.72
C ILE A 45 -0.74 4.16 2.43
N PHE A 46 -0.05 3.17 1.85
CA PHE A 46 -0.61 2.33 0.80
C PHE A 46 -0.89 0.93 1.33
N ALA A 47 -1.97 0.31 0.85
CA ALA A 47 -2.15 -1.14 0.95
C ALA A 47 -1.77 -1.78 -0.39
N VAL A 48 -1.06 -2.90 -0.34
CA VAL A 48 -0.68 -3.69 -1.52
C VAL A 48 -1.28 -5.08 -1.32
N GLN A 49 -2.30 -5.42 -2.09
CA GLN A 49 -2.95 -6.73 -2.06
C GLN A 49 -2.25 -7.67 -3.05
N ASN A 50 -2.08 -8.93 -2.65
CA ASN A 50 -1.26 -9.93 -3.35
C ASN A 50 0.19 -9.48 -3.62
N PRO A 51 0.93 -9.03 -2.59
CA PRO A 51 2.27 -8.44 -2.74
C PRO A 51 3.33 -9.41 -3.30
N SER A 52 3.08 -10.72 -3.25
CA SER A 52 3.95 -11.74 -3.85
C SER A 52 4.11 -11.58 -5.36
N LEU A 53 3.11 -11.02 -6.03
CA LEU A 53 3.13 -10.75 -7.47
C LEU A 53 4.16 -9.67 -7.84
N ALA A 54 4.50 -8.76 -6.93
CA ALA A 54 5.43 -7.66 -7.20
C ALA A 54 6.85 -8.12 -7.59
N LYS A 55 7.27 -9.35 -7.26
CA LYS A 55 8.55 -9.92 -7.74
C LYS A 55 8.61 -10.05 -9.26
N SER A 56 7.48 -10.43 -9.85
CA SER A 56 7.45 -10.87 -11.23
C SER A 56 7.59 -9.73 -12.23
N PHE A 57 7.19 -8.51 -11.85
CA PHE A 57 7.17 -7.35 -12.75
C PHE A 57 7.72 -6.07 -12.14
N GLN A 58 8.30 -6.14 -10.94
CA GLN A 58 9.02 -5.05 -10.26
C GLN A 58 8.31 -3.69 -10.34
N PRO A 59 7.05 -3.58 -9.88
CA PRO A 59 6.31 -2.32 -9.94
C PRO A 59 6.81 -1.33 -8.89
N MET A 60 6.73 -0.05 -9.24
CA MET A 60 7.11 1.09 -8.43
C MET A 60 5.89 1.98 -8.17
N ILE A 61 5.80 2.54 -6.98
CA ILE A 61 4.92 3.67 -6.70
C ILE A 61 5.80 4.92 -6.63
N THR A 62 5.60 5.88 -7.53
CA THR A 62 6.22 7.21 -7.42
C THR A 62 5.17 8.19 -6.92
N LEU A 63 5.44 8.91 -5.85
CA LEU A 63 4.54 9.96 -5.35
C LEU A 63 5.15 11.33 -5.56
N GLN A 64 4.29 12.30 -5.83
CA GLN A 64 4.61 13.72 -5.93
C GLN A 64 3.56 14.50 -5.15
N VAL A 65 4.00 15.39 -4.28
CA VAL A 65 3.11 16.28 -3.54
C VAL A 65 3.53 17.72 -3.75
N GLU A 66 2.59 18.55 -4.16
CA GLU A 66 2.81 19.96 -4.51
C GLU A 66 1.84 20.82 -3.73
N GLN A 67 2.31 21.93 -3.18
CA GLN A 67 1.44 22.93 -2.59
C GLN A 67 0.76 23.72 -3.71
N VAL A 68 -0.56 23.85 -3.67
CA VAL A 68 -1.35 24.46 -4.75
C VAL A 68 -1.00 25.94 -4.95
N ASP A 69 -0.85 26.68 -3.85
CA ASP A 69 -0.60 28.13 -3.85
C ASP A 69 0.77 28.48 -3.24
N GLY A 70 1.75 27.59 -3.33
CA GLY A 70 3.05 27.78 -2.71
C GLY A 70 4.21 27.11 -3.44
N ASN A 71 5.40 27.22 -2.85
CA ASN A 71 6.65 26.76 -3.46
C ASN A 71 7.12 25.39 -2.94
N PHE A 72 6.28 24.70 -2.15
CA PHE A 72 6.60 23.39 -1.64
C PHE A 72 6.31 22.30 -2.67
N SER A 73 7.29 21.44 -2.92
CA SER A 73 7.13 20.21 -3.70
C SER A 73 8.02 19.11 -3.16
N THR A 74 7.56 17.87 -3.22
CA THR A 74 8.33 16.69 -2.85
C THR A 74 8.00 15.52 -3.77
N ILE A 75 9.01 14.69 -4.02
CA ILE A 75 8.90 13.41 -4.72
C ILE A 75 9.46 12.29 -3.84
N ASP A 76 8.87 11.10 -3.90
CA ASP A 76 9.44 9.88 -3.31
C ASP A 76 9.04 8.65 -4.13
N THR A 77 9.68 7.51 -3.88
CA THR A 77 9.47 6.26 -4.63
C THR A 77 9.51 5.04 -3.72
N PHE A 78 8.49 4.19 -3.82
CA PHE A 78 8.44 2.87 -3.21
C PHE A 78 8.64 1.80 -4.27
N LYS A 79 9.62 0.93 -4.06
CA LYS A 79 9.85 -0.26 -4.89
C LYS A 79 9.15 -1.44 -4.25
N LEU A 80 8.13 -2.00 -4.91
CA LEU A 80 7.29 -3.02 -4.29
C LEU A 80 7.99 -4.38 -4.20
N TRP A 81 9.00 -4.63 -5.03
CA TRP A 81 9.72 -5.90 -5.08
C TRP A 81 10.79 -6.08 -3.98
N GLU A 82 11.29 -5.01 -3.35
CA GLU A 82 12.39 -5.09 -2.37
C GLU A 82 12.03 -5.90 -1.10
N SER A 83 10.76 -6.22 -0.91
CA SER A 83 10.21 -6.87 0.30
C SER A 83 9.15 -7.92 -0.03
N SER A 84 9.20 -8.44 -1.24
CA SER A 84 8.19 -9.31 -1.87
C SER A 84 8.25 -10.78 -1.46
N ASN A 85 9.00 -11.10 -0.39
CA ASN A 85 8.91 -12.39 0.31
C ASN A 85 7.69 -12.46 1.23
N ASP A 86 6.88 -11.41 1.27
CA ASP A 86 5.65 -11.35 2.05
C ASP A 86 4.60 -12.31 1.50
N THR A 87 4.19 -13.28 2.33
CA THR A 87 3.12 -14.25 2.00
C THR A 87 1.77 -13.81 2.54
N SER A 88 1.66 -12.62 3.14
CA SER A 88 0.38 -12.05 3.54
C SER A 88 -0.49 -11.76 2.31
N SER A 89 -1.81 -11.77 2.52
CA SER A 89 -2.76 -11.33 1.49
C SER A 89 -2.64 -9.83 1.20
N THR A 90 -2.25 -9.05 2.21
CA THR A 90 -2.15 -7.59 2.12
C THR A 90 -0.95 -7.10 2.91
N ARG A 91 -0.13 -6.29 2.25
CA ARG A 91 1.01 -5.60 2.84
C ARG A 91 0.74 -4.11 2.91
N PHE A 92 1.04 -3.48 4.04
CA PHE A 92 0.95 -2.03 4.16
C PHE A 92 2.33 -1.38 4.00
N LEU A 93 2.40 -0.35 3.17
CA LEU A 93 3.55 0.54 3.04
C LEU A 93 3.23 1.80 3.85
N ASN A 94 3.83 1.92 5.03
CA ASN A 94 3.61 3.06 5.91
C ASN A 94 4.85 3.95 5.96
N TRP A 95 4.68 5.23 5.67
CA TRP A 95 5.74 6.21 5.70
C TRP A 95 5.33 7.47 6.47
N GLY A 96 6.08 7.80 7.50
CA GLY A 96 5.92 9.03 8.28
C GLY A 96 6.84 10.13 7.76
N THR A 97 6.28 11.22 7.27
CA THR A 97 7.03 12.36 6.74
C THR A 97 6.80 13.63 7.58
N SER A 98 7.84 14.43 7.78
CA SER A 98 7.76 15.72 8.48
C SER A 98 7.50 16.88 7.53
N LYS A 99 7.21 16.60 6.25
CA LYS A 99 7.07 17.61 5.20
C LYS A 99 5.73 18.36 5.24
N PHE A 100 4.82 17.99 6.14
CA PHE A 100 3.46 18.53 6.25
C PHE A 100 3.17 19.00 7.68
N ASP A 101 4.16 19.64 8.32
CA ASP A 101 4.09 20.22 9.67
C ASP A 101 3.62 21.68 9.67
N PHE A 102 3.10 22.16 8.54
CA PHE A 102 2.51 23.49 8.35
C PHE A 102 1.13 23.39 7.69
N GLU A 103 0.33 24.47 7.75
CA GLU A 103 -0.99 24.55 7.10
C GLU A 103 -0.86 24.82 5.60
N GLY A 104 -1.67 24.16 4.77
CA GLY A 104 -1.66 24.36 3.33
C GLY A 104 -2.62 23.46 2.56
N ASN A 105 -2.79 23.75 1.27
CA ASN A 105 -3.52 22.91 0.32
C ASN A 105 -2.51 22.20 -0.57
N PHE A 106 -2.66 20.89 -0.72
CA PHE A 106 -1.71 20.06 -1.44
C PHE A 106 -2.41 19.22 -2.50
N ARG A 107 -1.79 19.13 -3.67
CA ARG A 107 -2.09 18.11 -4.68
C ARG A 107 -1.17 16.92 -4.41
N PHE A 108 -1.76 15.77 -4.13
CA PHE A 108 -1.06 14.49 -4.02
C PHE A 108 -1.29 13.71 -5.30
N THR A 109 -0.22 13.38 -6.01
CA THR A 109 -0.24 12.53 -7.19
C THR A 109 0.61 11.30 -6.91
N TRP A 110 0.14 10.13 -7.33
CA TRP A 110 0.95 8.93 -7.33
C TRP A 110 0.80 8.17 -8.65
N ASP A 111 1.87 7.47 -9.01
CA ASP A 111 2.04 6.71 -10.23
C ASP A 111 2.39 5.28 -9.89
N LEU A 112 1.58 4.32 -10.32
CA LEU A 112 1.96 2.92 -10.37
C LEU A 112 2.58 2.63 -11.72
N SER A 113 3.89 2.38 -11.72
CA SER A 113 4.63 2.12 -12.96
C SER A 113 5.44 0.84 -12.90
N MET A 114 5.65 0.24 -14.06
CA MET A 114 6.45 -0.97 -14.23
C MET A 114 6.98 -1.07 -15.66
N ASP A 115 7.95 -1.95 -15.86
CA ASP A 115 8.47 -2.24 -17.18
C ASP A 115 7.44 -3.07 -17.97
N ARG A 116 7.17 -2.64 -19.20
CA ARG A 116 6.36 -3.36 -20.19
C ARG A 116 7.24 -3.89 -21.29
N CYS A 117 6.81 -4.97 -21.91
CA CYS A 117 7.48 -5.53 -23.06
C CYS A 117 6.51 -6.03 -24.12
N SER A 118 6.95 -6.00 -25.36
CA SER A 118 6.26 -6.66 -26.47
C SER A 118 7.26 -7.43 -27.31
N LEU A 119 6.87 -8.63 -27.72
CA LEU A 119 7.62 -9.41 -28.70
C LEU A 119 7.15 -8.99 -30.09
N ASP A 120 8.07 -8.49 -30.91
CA ASP A 120 7.83 -8.32 -32.32
C ASP A 120 7.81 -9.72 -32.96
N LYS A 121 6.67 -10.10 -33.57
CA LYS A 121 6.48 -11.43 -34.15
C LYS A 121 7.16 -11.61 -35.51
N GLU A 122 7.59 -10.52 -36.13
CA GLU A 122 8.27 -10.55 -37.43
C GLU A 122 9.78 -10.60 -37.26
N THR A 123 10.33 -9.88 -36.28
CA THR A 123 11.77 -9.78 -36.04
C THR A 123 12.28 -10.61 -34.86
N ASP A 124 11.39 -11.20 -34.06
CA ASP A 124 11.67 -11.82 -32.76
C ASP A 124 12.36 -10.85 -31.77
N GLU A 125 12.32 -9.54 -32.02
CA GLU A 125 12.89 -8.53 -31.13
C GLU A 125 11.98 -8.25 -29.93
N VAL A 126 12.59 -8.11 -28.76
CA VAL A 126 11.89 -7.69 -27.55
C VAL A 126 11.96 -6.18 -27.44
N ASN A 127 10.81 -5.53 -27.55
CA ASN A 127 10.65 -4.10 -27.32
C ASN A 127 10.36 -3.84 -25.85
N PHE A 128 11.09 -2.92 -25.24
CA PHE A 128 10.88 -2.51 -23.85
C PHE A 128 10.25 -1.12 -23.79
N GLY A 129 9.38 -0.91 -22.81
CA GLY A 129 8.82 0.39 -22.50
C GLY A 129 8.46 0.48 -21.02
N ARG A 130 7.84 1.59 -20.64
CA ARG A 130 7.25 1.76 -19.31
C ARG A 130 5.72 1.82 -19.42
N PHE A 131 5.05 1.07 -18.56
CA PHE A 131 3.65 1.31 -18.21
C PHE A 131 3.60 2.21 -16.98
N SER A 132 2.64 3.13 -16.97
CA SER A 132 2.47 4.13 -15.91
C SER A 132 1.03 4.57 -15.89
N GLU A 133 0.44 4.59 -14.70
CA GLU A 133 -0.93 5.03 -14.47
C GLU A 133 -0.95 5.95 -13.27
N PHE A 134 -1.50 7.15 -13.43
CA PHE A 134 -1.50 8.18 -12.41
C PHE A 134 -2.85 8.34 -11.75
N GLN A 135 -2.84 8.57 -10.44
CA GLN A 135 -3.99 8.98 -9.65
C GLN A 135 -3.65 10.25 -8.88
N SER A 136 -4.64 11.12 -8.69
CA SER A 136 -4.44 12.39 -7.98
C SER A 136 -5.61 12.68 -7.05
N LEU A 137 -5.29 13.27 -5.90
CA LEU A 137 -6.25 13.88 -5.00
C LEU A 137 -5.71 15.20 -4.45
N TYR A 138 -6.58 15.95 -3.78
CA TYR A 138 -6.21 17.11 -3.00
C TYR A 138 -6.40 16.80 -1.52
N PHE A 139 -5.54 17.30 -0.66
CA PHE A 139 -5.77 17.28 0.79
C PHE A 139 -5.30 18.60 1.39
N THR A 140 -5.78 18.91 2.60
CA THR A 140 -5.43 20.14 3.29
C THR A 140 -4.87 19.84 4.67
N THR A 141 -3.91 20.64 5.13
CA THR A 141 -3.52 20.68 6.54
C THR A 141 -4.04 21.95 7.20
N LYS A 142 -4.68 21.82 8.37
CA LYS A 142 -5.25 22.92 9.14
C LYS A 142 -5.29 22.61 10.63
N ASN A 143 -4.85 23.55 11.46
CA ASN A 143 -4.89 23.42 12.91
C ASN A 143 -6.33 23.23 13.43
N GLY A 144 -6.45 22.51 14.55
CA GLY A 144 -7.75 22.24 15.19
C GLY A 144 -8.59 21.16 14.52
N THR A 145 -8.03 20.40 13.59
CA THR A 145 -8.66 19.22 12.98
C THR A 145 -8.18 17.92 13.63
N SER A 146 -8.96 16.85 13.44
CA SER A 146 -8.63 15.53 13.99
C SER A 146 -7.51 14.85 13.20
N PRO A 147 -6.57 14.15 13.85
CA PRO A 147 -5.58 13.32 13.17
C PRO A 147 -6.23 12.28 12.26
N ALA A 148 -5.47 11.82 11.27
CA ALA A 148 -5.93 10.77 10.36
C ALA A 148 -6.18 9.45 11.13
N ASP A 149 -7.36 8.87 10.95
CA ASP A 149 -7.71 7.54 11.44
C ASP A 149 -7.72 6.54 10.28
N PHE A 150 -6.65 5.76 10.18
CA PHE A 150 -6.49 4.75 9.13
C PHE A 150 -7.15 3.42 9.47
N VAL A 151 -7.69 3.21 10.69
CA VAL A 151 -8.61 2.10 10.95
C VAL A 151 -9.94 2.42 10.27
N ALA A 152 -10.50 3.60 10.62
CA ALA A 152 -11.75 4.08 10.05
C ALA A 152 -11.69 4.21 8.52
N ALA A 153 -10.54 4.58 7.97
CA ALA A 153 -10.32 4.62 6.52
C ALA A 153 -10.55 3.25 5.86
N THR A 154 -10.24 2.16 6.55
CA THR A 154 -10.39 0.82 5.99
C THR A 154 -11.71 0.15 6.34
N ASP A 155 -12.60 0.81 7.08
CA ASP A 155 -13.92 0.25 7.42
C ASP A 155 -14.81 0.11 6.19
N ASP A 156 -15.75 -0.84 6.25
CA ASP A 156 -16.67 -1.19 5.15
C ASP A 156 -17.42 0.03 4.57
N ASP A 157 -17.73 1.02 5.41
CA ASP A 157 -18.48 2.21 4.99
C ASP A 157 -17.62 3.28 4.30
N THR A 158 -16.28 3.16 4.33
CA THR A 158 -15.39 4.21 3.80
C THR A 158 -14.24 3.73 2.93
N CYS A 159 -13.96 2.43 2.88
CA CYS A 159 -12.87 1.87 2.08
C CYS A 159 -13.01 2.16 0.57
N ASP A 160 -14.23 2.21 0.04
CA ASP A 160 -14.51 2.55 -1.36
C ASP A 160 -14.04 3.97 -1.77
N LYS A 161 -13.70 4.83 -0.80
CA LYS A 161 -13.16 6.17 -1.06
C LYS A 161 -11.66 6.18 -1.35
N ALA A 162 -10.97 5.05 -1.15
CA ALA A 162 -9.55 4.95 -1.48
C ALA A 162 -9.35 5.04 -3.00
N LEU A 163 -8.33 5.79 -3.42
CA LEU A 163 -7.87 5.72 -4.81
C LEU A 163 -7.09 4.42 -4.97
N ALA A 164 -7.49 3.60 -5.94
CA ALA A 164 -6.93 2.28 -6.14
C ALA A 164 -6.57 2.02 -7.60
N GLN A 165 -5.52 1.23 -7.80
CA GLN A 165 -5.08 0.76 -9.10
C GLN A 165 -4.75 -0.73 -9.01
N ALA A 166 -5.02 -1.45 -10.09
CA ALA A 166 -4.85 -2.90 -10.15
C ALA A 166 -4.19 -3.34 -11.45
N ILE A 167 -3.32 -4.36 -11.36
CA ILE A 167 -2.63 -4.99 -12.48
C ILE A 167 -2.95 -6.47 -12.46
N ASN A 168 -3.37 -7.03 -13.60
CA ASN A 168 -3.66 -8.45 -13.72
C ASN A 168 -2.42 -9.21 -14.21
N TYR A 169 -1.98 -10.21 -13.46
CA TYR A 169 -0.89 -11.11 -13.81
C TYR A 169 -1.16 -11.92 -15.10
N ALA A 170 -2.42 -12.13 -15.47
CA ALA A 170 -2.77 -12.74 -16.75
C ALA A 170 -2.34 -11.88 -17.96
N ASP A 171 -2.08 -10.58 -17.76
CA ASP A 171 -1.54 -9.69 -18.78
C ASP A 171 -0.01 -9.85 -18.94
N LEU A 172 0.64 -10.82 -18.28
CA LEU A 172 2.09 -11.01 -18.43
C LEU A 172 2.45 -11.83 -19.67
N SER A 173 3.45 -11.36 -20.40
CA SER A 173 4.14 -12.16 -21.42
C SER A 173 5.35 -12.83 -20.79
N LYS A 174 5.52 -14.12 -21.07
CA LYS A 174 6.76 -14.82 -20.71
C LYS A 174 7.84 -14.41 -21.71
N LEU A 175 8.91 -13.78 -21.23
CA LEU A 175 10.09 -13.56 -22.06
C LEU A 175 10.90 -14.86 -22.20
N PRO A 176 11.61 -15.05 -23.32
CA PRO A 176 12.66 -16.05 -23.42
C PRO A 176 13.72 -15.80 -22.33
N ALA A 177 14.13 -16.88 -21.65
CA ALA A 177 15.01 -16.81 -20.47
C ALA A 177 16.43 -16.23 -20.73
N THR A 178 16.76 -15.90 -21.97
CA THR A 178 18.09 -15.49 -22.41
C THR A 178 18.37 -14.00 -22.26
N GLU A 179 17.35 -13.18 -22.00
CA GLU A 179 17.53 -11.74 -21.81
C GLU A 179 16.69 -11.24 -20.64
N SER A 180 17.30 -10.99 -19.48
CA SER A 180 16.96 -9.76 -18.75
C SER A 180 17.91 -9.46 -17.60
N THR A 181 18.32 -8.20 -17.54
CA THR A 181 18.72 -7.52 -16.29
C THR A 181 17.48 -7.17 -15.43
N TYR A 182 16.27 -7.50 -15.90
CA TYR A 182 14.97 -6.95 -15.47
C TYR A 182 14.01 -7.98 -14.84
N GLY A 183 14.40 -9.25 -14.69
CA GLY A 183 13.60 -10.30 -14.07
C GLY A 183 12.93 -11.26 -15.07
N PRO A 184 12.33 -12.36 -14.58
CA PRO A 184 11.91 -13.49 -15.43
C PRO A 184 10.66 -13.22 -16.30
N SER A 185 10.01 -12.07 -16.15
CA SER A 185 8.77 -11.72 -16.84
C SER A 185 8.58 -10.20 -16.92
N CYS A 186 7.84 -9.72 -17.90
CA CYS A 186 7.41 -8.32 -18.03
C CYS A 186 5.97 -8.25 -18.54
N LEU A 187 5.32 -7.11 -18.34
CA LEU A 187 3.92 -6.92 -18.69
C LEU A 187 3.74 -6.98 -20.22
N ALA A 188 2.95 -7.95 -20.71
CA ALA A 188 2.45 -7.90 -22.09
C ALA A 188 1.55 -6.68 -22.21
N GLU A 189 1.45 -6.11 -23.40
CA GLU A 189 0.58 -4.98 -23.68
C GLU A 189 -0.79 -5.10 -22.95
N PRO A 190 -1.06 -4.27 -21.92
CA PRO A 190 -2.25 -4.42 -21.11
C PRO A 190 -3.46 -4.08 -21.99
N THR A 191 -4.27 -5.10 -22.28
CA THR A 191 -5.34 -5.00 -23.28
C THR A 191 -6.61 -4.32 -22.77
N THR A 192 -6.75 -4.10 -21.46
CA THR A 192 -7.96 -3.50 -20.87
C THR A 192 -7.69 -2.77 -19.55
N LEU A 193 -7.94 -1.47 -19.50
CA LEU A 193 -8.15 -0.67 -18.29
C LEU A 193 -9.60 -0.15 -18.30
N PRO A 194 -10.29 -0.05 -17.13
CA PRO A 194 -9.80 -0.28 -15.77
C PRO A 194 -9.86 -1.76 -15.36
N LYS A 195 -8.92 -2.20 -14.51
CA LYS A 195 -8.99 -3.52 -13.86
C LYS A 195 -9.89 -3.43 -12.62
N PRO A 196 -10.57 -4.53 -12.22
CA PRO A 196 -11.33 -4.56 -10.97
C PRO A 196 -10.43 -4.25 -9.78
N THR A 197 -10.88 -3.35 -8.92
CA THR A 197 -10.29 -3.06 -7.61
C THR A 197 -11.29 -3.42 -6.51
N ASN A 198 -10.79 -3.78 -5.34
CA ASN A 198 -11.55 -3.94 -4.11
C ASN A 198 -10.73 -3.42 -2.91
N PRO A 199 -10.72 -2.09 -2.70
CA PRO A 199 -9.94 -1.48 -1.61
C PRO A 199 -10.43 -1.92 -0.23
N CYS A 200 -11.68 -2.38 -0.13
CA CYS A 200 -12.30 -2.85 1.10
C CYS A 200 -11.72 -4.16 1.65
N ASN A 201 -10.96 -4.91 0.86
CA ASN A 201 -10.24 -6.07 1.34
C ASN A 201 -9.04 -5.68 2.23
N ALA A 202 -8.48 -4.49 2.05
CA ALA A 202 -7.38 -4.00 2.87
C ALA A 202 -7.91 -3.49 4.20
N LYS A 203 -7.94 -4.35 5.23
CA LYS A 203 -8.37 -3.99 6.59
C LYS A 203 -7.21 -3.72 7.53
N ILE A 204 -7.23 -2.57 8.20
CA ILE A 204 -6.29 -2.23 9.27
C ILE A 204 -7.05 -2.29 10.60
N ASN A 205 -6.68 -3.24 11.47
CA ASN A 205 -7.19 -3.28 12.84
C ASN A 205 -6.38 -2.34 13.76
N SER A 206 -6.89 -2.08 14.96
CA SER A 206 -6.26 -1.18 15.94
C SER A 206 -4.83 -1.58 16.34
N SER A 207 -4.53 -2.88 16.41
CA SER A 207 -3.19 -3.37 16.74
C SER A 207 -2.19 -3.13 15.61
N ALA A 208 -2.59 -3.39 14.37
CA ALA A 208 -1.81 -3.06 13.18
C ALA A 208 -1.60 -1.54 13.09
N ALA A 209 -2.65 -0.76 13.38
CA ALA A 209 -2.56 0.68 13.34
C ALA A 209 -1.56 1.25 14.35
N ALA A 210 -1.61 0.75 15.60
CA ALA A 210 -0.66 1.10 16.64
C ALA A 210 0.78 0.72 16.26
N SER A 211 0.96 -0.44 15.63
CA SER A 211 2.28 -0.91 15.17
C SER A 211 2.86 -0.03 14.06
N MET A 212 2.04 0.40 13.10
CA MET A 212 2.45 1.33 12.03
C MET A 212 2.83 2.70 12.60
N SER A 213 2.01 3.24 13.51
CA SER A 213 2.32 4.49 14.22
C SER A 213 3.63 4.39 14.98
N ALA A 214 3.85 3.30 15.72
CA ALA A 214 5.09 3.08 16.47
C ALA A 214 6.31 2.98 15.54
N ALA A 215 6.19 2.30 14.40
CA ALA A 215 7.26 2.20 13.41
C ALA A 215 7.63 3.58 12.81
N MET A 216 6.63 4.39 12.45
CA MET A 216 6.87 5.75 11.93
C MET A 216 7.52 6.65 13.00
N THR A 217 7.06 6.59 14.24
CA THR A 217 7.66 7.30 15.37
C THR A 217 9.09 6.86 15.63
N SER A 218 9.36 5.54 15.60
CA SER A 218 10.71 5.01 15.80
C SER A 218 11.69 5.55 14.73
N ILE A 219 11.28 5.58 13.47
CA ILE A 219 12.08 6.16 12.37
C ILE A 219 12.28 7.66 12.56
N ALA A 220 11.23 8.39 12.96
CA ALA A 220 11.32 9.82 13.22
C ALA A 220 12.30 10.14 14.37
N CYS A 221 12.27 9.35 15.43
CA CYS A 221 13.18 9.43 16.55
C CYS A 221 14.63 9.11 16.18
N ALA A 222 14.85 8.09 15.36
CA ALA A 222 16.19 7.77 14.86
C ALA A 222 16.79 8.88 13.97
N ARG A 223 15.97 9.83 13.53
CA ARG A 223 16.35 10.99 12.70
C ARG A 223 16.33 12.31 13.48
N ASP A 224 16.17 12.28 14.80
CA ASP A 224 16.12 13.46 15.69
C ASP A 224 15.13 14.54 15.22
N ARG A 225 13.94 14.11 14.74
CA ARG A 225 12.95 15.04 14.21
C ARG A 225 12.35 15.93 15.32
N PRO A 226 12.34 17.26 15.14
CA PRO A 226 11.66 18.18 16.06
C PRO A 226 10.17 17.86 16.19
N GLY A 227 9.60 18.13 17.37
CA GLY A 227 8.16 17.94 17.63
C GLY A 227 7.73 16.48 17.84
N VAL A 228 8.66 15.52 17.83
CA VAL A 228 8.38 14.10 18.07
C VAL A 228 8.80 13.71 19.49
N THR A 229 7.89 13.15 20.27
CA THR A 229 8.21 12.58 21.58
C THR A 229 8.73 11.15 21.42
N CYS A 230 10.00 10.95 21.75
CA CYS A 230 10.65 9.66 21.65
C CYS A 230 10.59 8.88 22.96
N PRO A 231 10.33 7.56 22.92
CA PRO A 231 10.39 6.73 24.12
C PRO A 231 11.78 6.83 24.76
N THR A 232 11.85 7.14 26.05
CA THR A 232 13.10 7.08 26.80
C THR A 232 13.59 5.63 26.84
N PRO A 233 14.86 5.34 26.49
CA PRO A 233 15.40 4.00 26.62
C PRO A 233 15.26 3.53 28.07
N SER A 234 14.57 2.41 28.30
CA SER A 234 14.55 1.80 29.62
C SER A 234 15.93 1.19 29.91
N SER A 235 16.39 1.25 31.16
CA SER A 235 17.72 0.75 31.57
C SER A 235 17.97 -0.74 31.27
N ARG A 236 16.93 -1.53 30.93
CA ARG A 236 17.06 -2.92 30.44
C ARG A 236 17.41 -3.06 28.96
N SER A 237 17.31 -2.00 28.15
CA SER A 237 17.56 -2.05 26.70
C SER A 237 18.85 -1.33 26.27
N ALA A 238 19.61 -0.79 27.24
CA ALA A 238 20.90 -0.14 27.00
C ALA A 238 22.02 -1.09 26.50
N ALA A 239 21.78 -2.40 26.48
CA ALA A 239 22.74 -3.41 25.99
C ALA A 239 22.62 -3.73 24.49
N SER A 240 21.81 -2.99 23.71
CA SER A 240 21.65 -3.19 22.27
C SER A 240 22.10 -1.98 21.45
N LYS A 241 23.28 -1.43 21.76
CA LYS A 241 24.05 -0.66 20.77
C LYS A 241 24.95 -1.64 19.98
N ALA A 242 24.33 -2.57 19.27
CA ALA A 242 24.98 -3.34 18.23
C ALA A 242 24.34 -2.95 16.91
N HIS A 243 25.14 -2.32 16.06
CA HIS A 243 24.87 -1.92 14.69
C HIS A 243 23.70 -2.65 14.01
N LEU A 244 22.58 -1.95 13.83
CA LEU A 244 21.57 -2.34 12.84
C LEU A 244 22.17 -2.10 11.45
N LYS A 245 22.86 -3.13 10.93
CA LYS A 245 23.03 -3.25 9.48
C LYS A 245 21.64 -3.46 8.89
N MET A 246 21.29 -2.55 7.98
CA MET A 246 20.20 -2.66 7.02
C MET A 246 20.18 -4.09 6.42
N GLY A 247 19.09 -4.82 6.63
CA GLY A 247 18.82 -6.10 5.95
C GLY A 247 18.27 -7.20 6.85
N GLY A 248 17.01 -7.59 6.58
CA GLY A 248 16.53 -8.96 6.83
C GLY A 248 15.66 -9.20 8.06
N ALA A 249 14.45 -9.71 7.78
CA ALA A 249 13.63 -10.63 8.56
C ALA A 249 13.18 -10.22 9.97
N TRP A 250 11.90 -9.83 10.08
CA TRP A 250 11.19 -9.87 11.37
C TRP A 250 10.46 -11.21 11.54
N ILE A 251 10.65 -11.75 12.74
CA ILE A 251 10.20 -13.04 13.25
C ILE A 251 8.68 -13.04 13.43
N LEU A 252 8.00 -14.06 12.90
CA LEU A 252 6.58 -14.34 13.16
C LEU A 252 6.42 -14.89 14.59
N VAL A 253 5.60 -14.23 15.41
CA VAL A 253 5.00 -14.86 16.59
C VAL A 253 3.64 -15.39 16.18
N THR A 254 3.55 -16.68 15.85
CA THR A 254 2.29 -17.37 15.62
C THR A 254 1.64 -17.72 16.96
N ALA A 255 0.54 -17.06 17.30
CA ALA A 255 -0.39 -17.57 18.31
C ALA A 255 -1.41 -18.47 17.63
N SER A 256 -1.14 -19.77 17.62
CA SER A 256 -2.08 -20.80 17.13
C SER A 256 -3.15 -21.05 18.18
N LEU A 257 -4.38 -20.59 17.95
CA LEU A 257 -5.57 -21.07 18.67
C LEU A 257 -6.20 -22.20 17.84
N LEU A 258 -5.88 -23.44 18.19
CA LEU A 258 -6.67 -24.60 17.81
C LEU A 258 -7.94 -24.64 18.66
N THR A 259 -9.09 -24.39 18.06
CA THR A 259 -10.38 -24.81 18.64
C THR A 259 -10.88 -26.04 17.89
N TYR A 260 -10.82 -27.17 18.60
CA TYR A 260 -11.57 -28.38 18.30
C TYR A 260 -13.06 -28.09 18.42
N CYS A 261 -13.85 -28.48 17.42
CA CYS A 261 -15.26 -28.83 17.62
C CYS A 261 -15.51 -30.20 16.97
N LEU A 262 -15.58 -31.21 17.84
CA LEU A 262 -16.31 -32.45 17.62
C LEU A 262 -17.80 -32.15 17.83
N ALA A 263 -18.62 -32.36 16.81
CA ALA A 263 -20.01 -32.80 16.87
C ALA A 263 -20.48 -33.13 15.44
#